data_AF-M6UKA4-F1
#
_entry.id   AF-M6UKA4-F1
#
_cell.length_a   1.000
_cell.length_b   1.000
_cell.length_c   1.000
_cell.angle_alpha   90.00
_cell.angle_beta   90.00
_cell.angle_gamma   90.00
#
_symmetry.space_group_name_H-M   'P 1'
#
loop_
_entity.id
_entity.type
_entity.pdbx_description
1 polymer ?
#
loop_
_entity_poly.entity_id
_entity_poly.type
_entity_poly.pdbx_seq_one_letter_code
_entity_poly.pdbx_strand_id
1 'polypeptide(L)'
;MIPYILLFFRCLCKIAREFRMLDFARFIGFFLCHAIWSVSDGEMLIPFRGDQTPTDRNLTRYTGDNQEMVTQLERELQSPTADVVFRVMCYDGFFTNQGVRRDSIYARACHYLSGGTSEVFMIVPYLPAHPTPTDFKVFRPKYISMPTTTDIGPFTEALWEGIFAHQQGATVWNTHMDQSE
;
A
#
# COMPACT_ATOMS: atom_id res chain seq x y z
N MET A 1 -1.53 -26.13 -37.83
CA MET A 1 -0.56 -25.02 -37.71
C MET A 1 -1.15 -23.89 -36.84
N ILE A 2 -1.56 -24.21 -35.60
CA ILE A 2 -2.25 -23.33 -34.65
C ILE A 2 -1.47 -23.11 -33.30
N PRO A 3 -0.36 -23.82 -32.96
CA PRO A 3 0.19 -23.74 -31.60
C PRO A 3 0.90 -22.41 -31.29
N TYR A 4 1.48 -21.74 -32.30
CA TYR A 4 2.27 -20.54 -32.07
C TYR A 4 1.42 -19.33 -31.66
N ILE A 5 0.25 -19.11 -32.28
CA ILE A 5 -0.61 -17.95 -31.99
C ILE A 5 -1.15 -17.99 -30.55
N LEU A 6 -1.57 -19.17 -30.07
CA LEU A 6 -2.00 -19.34 -28.67
C LEU A 6 -0.85 -19.13 -27.68
N LEU A 7 0.37 -19.53 -28.03
CA LEU A 7 1.54 -19.35 -27.18
C LEU A 7 1.93 -17.86 -27.06
N PHE A 8 1.91 -17.13 -28.18
CA PHE A 8 2.15 -15.68 -28.20
C PHE A 8 1.10 -14.91 -27.40
N PHE A 9 -0.18 -15.25 -27.53
CA PHE A 9 -1.26 -14.56 -26.79
C PHE A 9 -1.14 -14.79 -25.27
N ARG A 10 -0.83 -16.02 -24.83
CA ARG A 10 -0.57 -16.33 -23.42
C ARG A 10 0.65 -15.58 -22.87
N CYS A 11 1.70 -15.47 -23.68
CA CYS A 11 2.90 -14.71 -23.31
C CYS A 11 2.59 -13.21 -23.13
N LEU A 12 1.86 -12.60 -24.07
CA LEU A 12 1.43 -11.20 -23.98
C LEU A 12 0.50 -10.95 -22.79
N CYS A 13 -0.46 -11.83 -22.53
CA CYS A 13 -1.33 -11.72 -21.36
C CYS A 13 -0.54 -11.84 -20.04
N LYS A 14 0.49 -12.68 -20.00
CA LYS A 14 1.37 -12.82 -18.84
C LYS A 14 2.16 -11.52 -18.60
N ILE A 15 2.80 -10.99 -19.64
CA ILE A 15 3.58 -9.74 -19.59
C ILE A 15 2.69 -8.57 -19.17
N ALA A 16 1.52 -8.40 -19.79
CA ALA A 16 0.58 -7.33 -19.42
C ALA A 16 0.07 -7.45 -17.98
N ARG A 17 -0.11 -8.68 -17.48
CA ARG A 17 -0.48 -8.92 -16.07
C ARG A 17 0.66 -8.55 -15.12
N GLU A 18 1.90 -8.84 -15.49
CA GLU A 18 3.10 -8.52 -14.72
C GLU A 18 3.30 -7.00 -14.61
N PHE A 19 3.20 -6.26 -15.72
CA PHE A 19 3.23 -4.79 -15.71
C PHE A 19 2.14 -4.19 -14.79
N ARG A 20 0.90 -4.70 -14.86
CA ARG A 20 -0.18 -4.22 -13.96
C ARG A 20 0.07 -4.53 -12.49
N MET A 21 0.81 -5.60 -12.16
CA MET A 21 1.21 -5.88 -10.78
C MET A 21 2.28 -4.92 -10.26
N LEU A 22 3.20 -4.46 -11.13
CA LEU A 22 4.18 -3.44 -10.76
C LEU A 22 3.52 -2.07 -10.59
N ASP A 23 2.56 -1.71 -11.44
CA ASP A 23 1.77 -0.48 -11.27
C ASP A 23 0.95 -0.50 -9.97
N PHE A 24 0.44 -1.67 -9.61
CA PHE A 24 -0.22 -1.88 -8.33
C PHE A 24 0.75 -1.67 -7.14
N ALA A 25 1.98 -2.17 -7.23
CA ALA A 25 3.01 -1.92 -6.22
C ALA A 25 3.33 -0.41 -6.09
N ARG A 26 3.53 0.30 -7.22
CA ARG A 26 3.73 1.76 -7.23
C ARG A 26 2.56 2.50 -6.57
N PHE A 27 1.34 2.07 -6.87
CA PHE A 27 0.13 2.64 -6.28
C PHE A 27 0.12 2.45 -4.76
N ILE A 28 0.42 1.25 -4.25
CA ILE A 28 0.51 1.00 -2.80
C ILE A 28 1.60 1.89 -2.17
N GLY A 29 2.78 1.95 -2.78
CA GLY A 29 3.90 2.73 -2.29
C GLY A 29 3.57 4.21 -2.14
N PHE A 30 2.88 4.79 -3.13
CA PHE A 30 2.46 6.18 -3.10
C PHE A 30 1.57 6.50 -1.88
N PHE A 31 0.57 5.66 -1.62
CA PHE A 31 -0.35 5.87 -0.49
C PHE A 31 0.26 5.51 0.86
N LEU A 32 1.18 4.53 0.93
CA LEU A 32 1.97 4.30 2.14
C LEU A 32 2.80 5.54 2.49
N CYS A 33 3.44 6.15 1.51
CA CYS A 33 4.20 7.37 1.70
C CYS A 33 3.31 8.54 2.15
N HIS A 34 2.12 8.67 1.56
CA HIS A 34 1.12 9.64 1.98
C HIS A 34 0.67 9.45 3.44
N ALA A 35 0.48 8.20 3.88
CA ALA A 35 0.12 7.87 5.25
C ALA A 35 1.23 8.23 6.24
N ILE A 36 2.49 7.87 5.95
CA ILE A 36 3.65 8.22 6.77
C ILE A 36 3.84 9.73 6.86
N TRP A 37 3.68 10.44 5.75
CA TRP A 37 3.68 11.90 5.76
C TRP A 37 2.58 12.49 6.64
N SER A 38 1.39 11.88 6.64
CA SER A 38 0.26 12.36 7.46
C SER A 38 0.48 12.21 8.96
N VAL A 39 1.42 11.36 9.41
CA VAL A 39 1.70 11.12 10.85
C VAL A 39 3.05 11.70 11.30
N SER A 40 3.82 12.31 10.39
CA SER A 40 5.20 12.76 10.69
C SER A 40 5.26 13.85 11.75
N ASP A 41 4.20 14.64 11.86
CA ASP A 41 4.13 15.79 12.75
C ASP A 41 3.50 15.43 14.11
N GLY A 42 3.31 14.12 14.37
CA GLY A 42 2.75 13.59 15.62
C GLY A 42 1.22 13.51 15.63
N GLU A 43 0.56 13.83 14.51
CA GLU A 43 -0.88 13.63 14.36
C GLU A 43 -1.23 12.15 14.17
N MET A 44 -2.42 11.75 14.62
CA MET A 44 -2.96 10.43 14.32
C MET A 44 -3.42 10.37 12.87
N LEU A 45 -3.21 9.24 12.22
CA LEU A 45 -3.72 9.06 10.86
C LEU A 45 -5.24 9.06 10.87
N ILE A 46 -5.84 9.96 10.08
CA ILE A 46 -7.25 9.81 9.67
C ILE A 46 -7.30 8.68 8.64
N PRO A 47 -7.99 7.56 8.91
CA PRO A 47 -8.08 6.46 7.97
C PRO A 47 -8.57 6.92 6.60
N PHE A 48 -8.02 6.33 5.56
CA PHE A 48 -8.34 6.73 4.20
C PHE A 48 -8.36 5.57 3.23
N ARG A 49 -8.99 5.83 2.09
CA ARG A 49 -8.98 4.98 0.91
C ARG A 49 -8.38 5.74 -0.27
N GLY A 50 -7.41 5.13 -0.94
CA GLY A 50 -6.97 5.50 -2.27
C GLY A 50 -7.65 4.62 -3.32
N ASP A 51 -8.16 5.21 -4.39
CA ASP A 51 -8.73 4.51 -5.54
C ASP A 51 -8.03 4.93 -6.83
N GLN A 52 -7.79 3.97 -7.72
CA GLN A 52 -7.31 4.19 -9.09
C GLN A 52 -8.34 3.66 -10.07
N THR A 53 -8.82 4.53 -10.96
CA THR A 53 -9.54 4.17 -12.18
C THR A 53 -8.56 4.28 -13.38
N PRO A 54 -8.95 3.92 -14.62
CA PRO A 54 -8.08 4.12 -15.77
C PRO A 54 -7.66 5.58 -16.02
N THR A 55 -8.44 6.55 -15.54
CA THR A 55 -8.22 7.98 -15.80
C THR A 55 -7.78 8.75 -14.57
N ASP A 56 -8.21 8.34 -13.38
CA ASP A 56 -8.13 9.16 -12.18
C ASP A 56 -7.59 8.39 -10.99
N ARG A 57 -7.00 9.15 -10.07
CA ARG A 57 -6.58 8.69 -8.75
C ARG A 57 -7.21 9.59 -7.70
N ASN A 58 -7.94 8.99 -6.77
CA ASN A 58 -8.68 9.70 -5.74
C ASN A 58 -8.27 9.25 -4.35
N LEU A 59 -8.39 10.15 -3.37
CA LEU A 59 -8.19 9.90 -1.95
C LEU A 59 -9.48 10.28 -1.22
N THR A 60 -10.02 9.36 -0.43
CA THR A 60 -11.18 9.60 0.45
C THR A 60 -10.76 9.40 1.90
N ARG A 61 -10.90 10.44 2.74
CA ARG A 61 -10.64 10.36 4.18
C ARG A 61 -11.94 10.09 4.94
N TYR A 62 -11.85 9.30 6.01
CA TYR A 62 -12.99 8.86 6.79
C TYR A 62 -12.94 9.53 8.15
N THR A 63 -13.92 10.40 8.42
CA THR A 63 -14.06 11.12 9.68
C THR A 63 -15.07 10.40 10.57
N GLY A 64 -14.67 10.01 11.77
CA GLY A 64 -15.53 9.28 12.71
C GLY A 64 -14.71 8.48 13.70
N ASP A 65 -15.37 7.53 14.37
CA ASP A 65 -14.68 6.56 15.22
C ASP A 65 -13.74 5.68 14.39
N ASN A 66 -12.48 5.55 14.81
CA ASN A 66 -11.45 4.86 14.03
C ASN A 66 -11.82 3.39 13.75
N GLN A 67 -12.38 2.68 14.73
CA GLN A 67 -12.71 1.26 14.58
C GLN A 67 -13.90 1.06 13.64
N GLU A 68 -14.91 1.92 13.71
CA GLU A 68 -16.03 1.91 12.76
C GLU A 68 -15.55 2.20 11.34
N MET A 69 -14.68 3.19 11.17
CA MET A 69 -14.14 3.58 9.85
C MET A 69 -13.27 2.49 9.23
N VAL A 70 -12.43 1.81 10.02
CA VAL A 70 -11.67 0.63 9.55
C VAL A 70 -12.62 -0.47 9.09
N THR A 71 -13.66 -0.77 9.87
CA THR A 71 -14.67 -1.80 9.51
C THR A 71 -15.43 -1.43 8.23
N GLN A 72 -15.70 -0.14 8.01
CA GLN A 72 -16.29 0.35 6.77
C GLN A 72 -15.32 0.19 5.58
N LEU A 73 -14.07 0.62 5.74
CA LEU A 73 -13.03 0.48 4.72
C LEU A 73 -12.84 -0.98 4.29
N GLU A 74 -12.84 -1.93 5.23
CA GLU A 74 -12.73 -3.35 4.92
C GLU A 74 -13.91 -3.88 4.09
N ARG A 75 -15.14 -3.45 4.39
CA ARG A 75 -16.33 -3.80 3.59
C ARG A 75 -16.25 -3.24 2.17
N GLU A 76 -15.77 -2.00 2.04
CA GLU A 76 -15.62 -1.34 0.74
C GLU A 76 -14.46 -1.94 -0.08
N LEU A 77 -13.40 -2.43 0.57
CA LEU A 77 -12.31 -3.15 -0.09
C LEU A 77 -12.78 -4.47 -0.73
N GLN A 78 -13.79 -5.11 -0.13
CA GLN A 78 -14.41 -6.34 -0.67
C GLN A 78 -15.51 -6.06 -1.70
N SER A 79 -15.88 -4.80 -1.93
CA SER A 79 -16.98 -4.38 -2.82
C SER A 79 -16.47 -3.43 -3.90
N PRO A 80 -15.80 -3.94 -4.96
CA PRO A 80 -15.29 -3.08 -6.03
C PRO A 80 -16.42 -2.39 -6.79
N THR A 81 -16.23 -1.12 -7.13
CA THR A 81 -17.03 -0.44 -8.15
C THR A 81 -16.50 -0.81 -9.53
N ALA A 82 -17.35 -0.73 -10.56
CA ALA A 82 -17.06 -1.29 -11.88
C ALA A 82 -15.82 -0.71 -12.58
N ASP A 83 -15.38 0.48 -12.19
CA ASP A 83 -14.32 1.27 -12.82
C ASP A 83 -13.01 1.31 -12.01
N VAL A 84 -13.00 0.82 -10.77
CA VAL A 84 -11.81 0.84 -9.91
C VAL A 84 -10.92 -0.36 -10.24
N VAL A 85 -9.68 -0.07 -10.60
CA VAL A 85 -8.64 -1.05 -10.94
C VAL A 85 -7.79 -1.38 -9.72
N PHE A 86 -7.39 -0.37 -8.95
CA PHE A 86 -6.68 -0.53 -7.69
C PHE A 86 -7.39 0.19 -6.56
N ARG A 87 -7.41 -0.41 -5.38
CA ARG A 87 -7.85 0.22 -4.14
C ARG A 87 -6.86 -0.07 -3.04
N VAL A 88 -6.58 0.90 -2.20
CA VAL A 88 -5.80 0.74 -0.97
C VAL A 88 -6.55 1.43 0.16
N MET A 89 -6.66 0.77 1.30
CA MET A 89 -7.03 1.42 2.54
C MET A 89 -5.79 1.53 3.44
N CYS A 90 -5.63 2.68 4.07
CA CYS A 90 -4.59 2.92 5.06
C CYS A 90 -5.22 3.37 6.37
N TYR A 91 -4.73 2.80 7.47
CA TYR A 91 -5.17 3.11 8.83
C TYR A 91 -4.01 2.90 9.80
N ASP A 92 -4.09 3.55 10.95
CA ASP A 92 -3.09 3.43 12.01
C ASP A 92 -3.51 2.39 13.05
N GLY A 93 -2.53 1.75 13.67
CA GLY A 93 -2.69 0.67 14.61
C GLY A 93 -1.37 0.23 15.23
N PHE A 94 -1.37 -0.93 15.87
CA PHE A 94 -0.20 -1.45 16.57
C PHE A 94 0.21 -2.82 16.05
N PHE A 95 1.46 -2.94 15.63
CA PHE A 95 2.07 -4.21 15.28
C PHE A 95 3.01 -4.68 16.39
N THR A 96 2.85 -5.93 16.82
CA THR A 96 3.73 -6.58 17.80
C THR A 96 4.55 -7.65 17.10
N ASN A 97 5.87 -7.50 17.11
CA ASN A 97 6.80 -8.49 16.58
C ASN A 97 7.84 -8.85 17.64
N GLN A 98 8.02 -10.16 17.90
CA GLN A 98 8.98 -10.66 18.89
C GLN A 98 8.85 -9.98 20.28
N GLY A 99 7.62 -9.64 20.69
CA GLY A 99 7.34 -8.98 21.96
C GLY A 99 7.51 -7.46 21.96
N VAL A 100 7.97 -6.84 20.87
CA VAL A 100 8.07 -5.39 20.72
C VAL A 100 6.82 -4.87 20.00
N ARG A 101 6.03 -4.06 20.69
CA ARG A 101 4.87 -3.35 20.12
C ARG A 101 5.29 -2.00 19.56
N ARG A 102 4.86 -1.68 18.34
CA ARG A 102 5.07 -0.37 17.70
C ARG A 102 3.81 0.13 17.02
N ASP A 103 3.69 1.45 16.94
CA ASP A 103 2.78 2.12 16.02
C ASP A 103 3.10 1.71 14.58
N SER A 104 2.07 1.52 13.77
CA SER A 104 2.21 0.96 12.44
C SER A 104 1.09 1.42 11.54
N ILE A 105 1.46 1.94 10.38
CA ILE A 105 0.52 2.14 9.29
C ILE A 105 0.22 0.80 8.67
N TYR A 106 -1.04 0.41 8.66
CA TYR A 106 -1.54 -0.76 7.95
C TYR A 106 -2.01 -0.33 6.57
N ALA A 107 -1.67 -1.13 5.55
CA ALA A 107 -2.17 -0.96 4.19
C ALA A 107 -2.71 -2.27 3.64
N ARG A 108 -4.01 -2.31 3.37
CA ARG A 108 -4.65 -3.41 2.63
C ARG A 108 -5.02 -2.91 1.26
N ALA A 109 -4.55 -3.60 0.23
CA ALA A 109 -4.75 -3.19 -1.14
C ALA A 109 -5.28 -4.32 -2.00
N CYS A 110 -6.13 -3.98 -2.96
CA CYS A 110 -6.71 -4.87 -3.93
C CYS A 110 -6.43 -4.38 -5.35
N HIS A 111 -6.03 -5.31 -6.21
CA HIS A 111 -6.04 -5.16 -7.66
C HIS A 111 -7.20 -5.99 -8.21
N TYR A 112 -8.22 -5.30 -8.71
CA TYR A 112 -9.43 -5.90 -9.25
C TYR A 112 -9.23 -6.25 -10.72
N LEU A 113 -9.30 -7.54 -11.02
CA LEU A 113 -9.15 -8.09 -12.36
C LEU A 113 -10.48 -8.74 -12.77
N SER A 114 -10.74 -8.80 -14.08
CA SER A 114 -11.96 -9.44 -14.61
C SER A 114 -12.12 -10.91 -14.21
N GLY A 115 -11.03 -11.58 -13.77
CA GLY A 115 -11.02 -12.98 -13.34
C GLY A 115 -10.76 -13.19 -11.84
N GLY A 116 -10.77 -12.14 -11.02
CA GLY A 116 -10.57 -12.23 -9.57
C GLY A 116 -9.84 -11.02 -8.98
N THR A 117 -9.46 -11.12 -7.71
CA THR A 117 -8.78 -10.04 -6.98
C THR A 117 -7.40 -10.52 -6.53
N SER A 118 -6.38 -9.68 -6.71
CA SER A 118 -5.08 -9.87 -6.05
C SER A 118 -4.98 -8.94 -4.87
N GLU A 119 -4.79 -9.49 -3.67
CA GLU A 119 -4.73 -8.71 -2.43
C GLU A 119 -3.31 -8.68 -1.87
N VAL A 120 -2.88 -7.52 -1.39
CA VAL A 120 -1.63 -7.32 -0.67
C VAL A 120 -1.95 -6.66 0.67
N PHE A 121 -1.41 -7.23 1.74
CA PHE A 121 -1.49 -6.68 3.08
C PHE A 121 -0.09 -6.38 3.61
N MET A 122 0.13 -5.13 3.98
CA MET A 122 1.40 -4.63 4.45
C MET A 122 1.24 -3.78 5.69
N ILE A 123 2.35 -3.62 6.39
CA ILE A 123 2.49 -2.64 7.46
C ILE A 123 3.77 -1.83 7.27
N VAL A 124 3.79 -0.62 7.81
CA VAL A 124 4.97 0.22 7.94
C VAL A 124 5.06 0.63 9.41
N PRO A 125 5.91 -0.04 10.20
CA PRO A 125 6.16 0.38 11.57
C PRO A 125 6.79 1.76 11.60
N TYR A 126 6.48 2.54 12.63
CA TYR A 126 7.11 3.83 12.86
C TYR A 126 7.24 4.11 14.36
N LEU A 127 8.05 5.11 14.72
CA LEU A 127 8.02 5.75 16.04
C LEU A 127 7.36 7.12 15.87
N PRO A 128 6.27 7.41 16.60
CA PRO A 128 5.59 8.70 16.50
C PRO A 128 6.49 9.82 16.98
N ALA A 129 6.32 11.02 16.41
CA ALA A 129 6.94 12.21 16.94
C ALA A 129 6.38 12.48 18.34
N HIS A 130 7.22 12.39 19.37
CA HIS A 130 6.84 12.74 20.73
C HIS A 130 7.60 13.99 21.20
N PRO A 131 7.04 14.78 22.14
CA PRO A 131 7.66 16.02 22.62
C PRO A 131 9.08 15.83 23.18
N THR A 132 9.41 14.64 23.68
CA THR A 132 10.71 14.26 24.23
C THR A 132 10.84 12.73 24.34
N PRO A 133 12.02 12.09 24.13
CA PRO A 133 13.16 12.46 23.30
C PRO A 133 13.21 11.63 21.99
N THR A 134 12.08 11.11 21.52
CA THR A 134 12.05 10.20 20.38
C THR A 134 11.83 10.99 19.08
N ASP A 135 12.88 11.07 18.26
CA ASP A 135 12.72 11.56 16.89
C ASP A 135 11.78 10.62 16.12
N PHE A 136 10.94 11.19 15.26
CA PHE A 136 10.11 10.41 14.33
C PHE A 136 11.01 9.47 13.52
N LYS A 137 10.62 8.19 13.44
CA LYS A 137 11.33 7.17 12.67
C LYS A 137 10.36 6.36 11.84
N VAL A 138 10.76 6.03 10.62
CA VAL A 138 10.02 5.14 9.73
C VAL A 138 10.86 3.90 9.49
N PHE A 139 10.28 2.71 9.63
CA PHE A 139 10.98 1.45 9.37
C PHE A 139 10.59 0.88 8.01
N ARG A 140 11.30 -0.18 7.56
CA ARG A 140 10.98 -0.86 6.30
C ARG A 140 9.55 -1.40 6.29
N PRO A 141 8.84 -1.27 5.15
CA PRO A 141 7.57 -1.94 4.97
C PRO A 141 7.72 -3.46 5.14
N LYS A 142 6.77 -4.08 5.83
CA LYS A 142 6.71 -5.53 6.06
C LYS A 142 5.48 -6.09 5.36
N TYR A 143 5.67 -7.17 4.59
CA TYR A 143 4.58 -7.90 3.96
C TYR A 143 3.94 -8.86 4.96
N ILE A 144 2.65 -8.67 5.24
CA ILE A 144 1.87 -9.58 6.07
C ILE A 144 1.30 -10.71 5.22
N SER A 145 0.74 -10.37 4.05
CA SER A 145 0.33 -11.34 3.05
C SER A 145 0.41 -10.75 1.64
N MET A 146 0.70 -11.61 0.66
CA MET A 146 0.66 -11.28 -0.76
C MET A 146 0.40 -12.56 -1.56
N PRO A 147 0.00 -12.48 -2.84
CA PRO A 147 -0.18 -13.67 -3.65
C PRO A 147 1.16 -14.38 -3.83
N THR A 148 1.20 -15.69 -3.57
CA THR A 148 2.42 -16.52 -3.65
C THR A 148 3.08 -16.55 -5.03
N THR A 149 2.34 -16.17 -6.07
CA THR A 149 2.83 -16.06 -7.45
C THR A 149 3.54 -14.74 -7.77
N THR A 150 3.62 -13.83 -6.81
CA THR A 150 4.24 -12.51 -7.01
C THR A 150 5.75 -12.61 -6.82
N ASP A 151 6.52 -12.09 -7.77
CA ASP A 151 7.96 -11.90 -7.58
C ASP A 151 8.20 -10.69 -6.67
N ILE A 152 8.69 -10.96 -5.46
CA ILE A 152 8.85 -9.95 -4.42
C ILE A 152 9.93 -8.91 -4.76
N GLY A 153 10.93 -9.27 -5.57
CA GLY A 153 12.04 -8.38 -5.89
C GLY A 153 11.57 -7.17 -6.71
N PRO A 154 11.09 -7.39 -7.95
CA PRO A 154 10.53 -6.33 -8.80
C PRO A 154 9.33 -5.64 -8.16
N PHE A 155 8.49 -6.36 -7.42
CA PHE A 155 7.38 -5.75 -6.69
C PHE A 155 7.88 -4.74 -5.65
N THR A 156 8.90 -5.09 -4.87
CA THR A 156 9.49 -4.20 -3.87
C THR A 156 10.17 -3.00 -4.51
N GLU A 157 10.86 -3.17 -5.64
CA GLU A 157 11.44 -2.06 -6.39
C GLU A 157 10.36 -1.08 -6.87
N ALA A 158 9.30 -1.58 -7.48
CA ALA A 158 8.15 -0.78 -7.91
C ALA A 158 7.40 -0.11 -6.73
N LEU A 159 7.33 -0.78 -5.57
CA LEU A 159 6.81 -0.18 -4.34
C LEU A 159 7.64 1.05 -3.94
N TRP A 160 8.96 0.95 -3.95
CA TRP A 160 9.86 2.08 -3.63
C TRP A 160 9.73 3.22 -4.65
N GLU A 161 9.60 2.91 -5.94
CA GLU A 161 9.29 3.92 -6.96
C GLU A 161 8.00 4.69 -6.63
N GLY A 162 6.97 3.96 -6.16
CA GLY A 162 5.72 4.55 -5.68
C GLY A 162 5.91 5.48 -4.49
N ILE A 163 6.68 5.04 -3.49
CA ILE A 163 7.02 5.85 -2.30
C ILE A 163 7.70 7.15 -2.73
N PHE A 164 8.71 7.07 -3.60
CA PHE A 164 9.47 8.24 -4.03
C PHE A 164 8.72 9.15 -5.02
N ALA A 165 7.64 8.67 -5.63
CA ALA A 165 6.76 9.50 -6.44
C ALA A 165 5.93 10.50 -5.61
N HIS A 166 5.72 10.26 -4.31
CA HIS A 166 5.02 11.20 -3.44
C HIS A 166 5.99 12.27 -2.89
N GLN A 167 6.21 13.35 -3.64
CA GLN A 167 7.29 14.34 -3.42
C GLN A 167 7.48 14.80 -1.96
N GLN A 168 6.41 15.22 -1.28
CA GLN A 168 6.49 15.73 0.10
C GLN A 168 6.83 14.60 1.09
N GLY A 169 6.02 13.55 1.07
CA GLY A 169 6.24 12.36 1.89
C GLY A 169 7.58 11.66 1.66
N ALA A 170 8.11 11.67 0.44
CA ALA A 170 9.40 11.07 0.13
C ALA A 170 10.56 11.78 0.86
N THR A 171 10.44 13.10 1.05
CA THR A 171 11.42 13.88 1.81
C THR A 171 11.39 13.47 3.28
N VAL A 172 10.20 13.35 3.88
CA VAL A 172 10.01 12.85 5.25
C VAL A 172 10.56 11.43 5.37
N TRP A 173 10.14 10.55 4.47
CA TRP A 173 10.55 9.14 4.49
C TRP A 173 12.07 9.02 4.45
N ASN A 174 12.74 9.67 3.51
CA ASN A 174 14.21 9.61 3.38
C ASN A 174 14.94 10.18 4.60
N THR A 175 14.39 11.24 5.21
CA THR A 175 15.00 11.88 6.39
C THR A 175 14.92 10.99 7.63
N HIS A 176 13.80 10.27 7.79
CA HIS A 176 13.46 9.54 9.01
C HIS A 176 13.57 8.01 8.88
N MET A 177 14.01 7.50 7.73
CA MET A 177 14.13 6.08 7.48
C MET A 177 15.23 5.45 8.36
N ASP A 178 14.83 4.52 9.22
CA ASP A 178 15.75 3.69 9.99
C ASP A 178 15.88 2.31 9.33
N GLN A 179 17.12 1.97 8.95
CA GLN A 179 17.44 0.72 8.27
C GLN A 179 17.83 -0.43 9.21
N SER A 180 17.75 -0.24 10.53
CA SER A 180 18.07 -1.28 11.50
C SER A 180 17.08 -2.45 11.51
N GLU A 181 15.92 -2.29 10.84
CA GLU A 181 14.85 -3.29 10.77
C GLU A 181 14.22 -3.49 9.38
#